data_AF-A0A7S4C3M3-F1
#
_entry.id   AF-A0A7S4C3M3-F1
#
_cell.length_a   1.000
_cell.length_b   1.000
_cell.length_c   1.000
_cell.angle_alpha   90.00
_cell.angle_beta   90.00
_cell.angle_gamma   90.00
#
_symmetry.space_group_name_H-M   'P 1'
#
loop_
_entity.id
_entity.type
_entity.pdbx_description
1 polymer ?
#
loop_
_entity_poly.entity_id
_entity_poly.type
_entity_poly.pdbx_seq_one_letter_code
_entity_poly.pdbx_strand_id
1 'polypeptide(L)'
;AGALPKGAISASVLRICHYHGGSSHSGDGESPKVIFDEHTDTSMLTLSPLSPLSPALQLRDTSDETADAWLHVEALSGATENDVEVHAGDFLAFLTKDYFPACVHRVLRPTDPLGRISIPLLMRPRPEHELDTRPFDPEGVNTRLVEVYGVRCRDLGRLFDVRGNRLLHEHRAADKAEQERKARAKSFRESMKAGRKVACDSD
;
A
#
# COMPACT_ATOMS: atom_id res chain seq x y z
N ALA A 1 26.71 16.74 13.74
CA ALA A 1 25.99 16.74 12.46
C ALA A 1 25.94 18.17 11.93
N GLY A 2 26.46 18.44 10.73
CA GLY A 2 26.46 19.78 10.15
C GLY A 2 25.06 20.22 9.74
N ALA A 3 24.69 21.46 10.05
CA ALA A 3 23.46 22.08 9.55
C ALA A 3 23.43 22.02 8.02
N LEU A 4 22.24 21.83 7.44
CA LEU A 4 22.06 21.81 6.00
C LEU A 4 22.55 23.14 5.39
N PRO A 5 23.26 23.10 4.25
CA PRO A 5 23.47 24.32 3.48
C PRO A 5 22.11 24.89 3.08
N LYS A 6 21.99 26.21 3.21
CA LYS A 6 20.77 26.94 2.82
C LYS A 6 20.45 26.63 1.35
N GLY A 7 19.25 26.10 1.09
CA GLY A 7 18.81 25.70 -0.26
C GLY A 7 19.01 24.23 -0.62
N ALA A 8 19.51 23.39 0.30
CA ALA A 8 19.52 21.94 0.09
C ALA A 8 18.08 21.40 -0.05
N ILE A 9 17.80 20.74 -1.18
CA ILE A 9 16.48 20.23 -1.53
C ILE A 9 16.26 18.91 -0.76
N SER A 10 15.11 18.79 -0.10
CA SER A 10 14.70 17.53 0.55
C SER A 10 14.40 16.47 -0.51
N ALA A 11 14.73 15.21 -0.22
CA ALA A 11 14.29 14.09 -1.06
C ALA A 11 12.84 13.67 -0.79
N SER A 12 12.18 14.28 0.18
CA SER A 12 10.75 14.11 0.41
C SER A 12 9.94 14.62 -0.77
N VAL A 13 8.87 13.91 -1.10
CA VAL A 13 8.01 14.22 -2.26
C VAL A 13 6.59 14.43 -1.77
N LEU A 14 5.99 15.57 -2.13
CA LEU A 14 4.54 15.76 -2.05
C LEU A 14 3.94 15.30 -3.37
N ARG A 15 3.09 14.28 -3.33
CA ARG A 15 2.32 13.85 -4.51
C ARG A 15 0.93 14.47 -4.43
N ILE A 16 0.43 14.94 -5.56
CA ILE A 16 -0.97 15.34 -5.72
C ILE A 16 -1.58 14.37 -6.71
N CYS A 17 -2.43 13.47 -6.23
CA CYS A 17 -3.05 12.44 -7.05
C CYS A 17 -4.54 12.74 -7.20
N HIS A 18 -5.02 12.74 -8.44
CA HIS A 18 -6.43 12.87 -8.75
C HIS A 18 -6.97 11.53 -9.29
N TYR A 19 -7.85 10.91 -8.52
CA TYR A 19 -8.51 9.67 -8.87
C TYR A 19 -9.92 9.98 -9.37
N HIS A 20 -10.19 9.67 -10.63
CA HIS A 20 -11.51 9.88 -11.20
C HIS A 20 -12.51 8.90 -10.59
N GLY A 21 -13.69 9.43 -10.23
CA GLY A 21 -14.84 8.63 -9.87
C GLY A 21 -15.30 7.77 -11.04
N GLY A 22 -16.06 6.72 -10.74
CA GLY A 22 -16.71 5.92 -11.78
C GLY A 22 -18.14 5.56 -11.42
N SER A 23 -19.05 5.72 -12.37
CA SER A 23 -20.42 5.24 -12.32
C SER A 23 -20.48 3.75 -12.69
N SER A 24 -20.03 2.87 -11.81
CA SER A 24 -20.31 1.44 -12.01
C SER A 24 -20.32 0.70 -10.68
N HIS A 25 -21.48 0.70 -10.02
CA HIS A 25 -21.97 -0.54 -9.45
C HIS A 25 -22.31 -1.46 -10.63
N SER A 26 -21.33 -2.23 -11.10
CA SER A 26 -21.59 -3.32 -12.03
C SER A 26 -22.18 -4.50 -11.24
N GLY A 27 -23.48 -4.37 -10.93
CA GLY A 27 -24.30 -5.44 -10.34
C GLY A 27 -24.02 -5.72 -8.86
N ASP A 28 -25.08 -6.13 -8.17
CA ASP A 28 -25.02 -6.61 -6.79
C ASP A 28 -24.00 -7.78 -6.70
N GLY A 29 -22.85 -7.53 -6.06
CA GLY A 29 -21.85 -8.55 -5.74
C GLY A 29 -20.43 -8.36 -6.29
N GLU A 30 -20.14 -7.31 -7.07
CA GLU A 30 -18.76 -7.05 -7.52
C GLU A 30 -17.97 -6.23 -6.48
N SER A 31 -16.82 -6.74 -6.05
CA SER A 31 -15.92 -6.07 -5.09
C SER A 31 -15.44 -4.72 -5.64
N PRO A 32 -15.31 -3.68 -4.79
CA PRO A 32 -14.85 -2.38 -5.24
C PRO A 32 -13.51 -2.49 -5.98
N LYS A 33 -13.42 -1.84 -7.13
CA LYS A 33 -12.26 -1.95 -8.02
C LYS A 33 -11.05 -1.25 -7.41
N VAL A 34 -9.97 -2.00 -7.15
CA VAL A 34 -8.66 -1.45 -6.83
C VAL A 34 -8.11 -0.70 -8.05
N ILE A 35 -7.69 0.56 -7.86
CA ILE A 35 -7.11 1.42 -8.92
C ILE A 35 -5.65 1.75 -8.66
N PHE A 36 -5.19 1.58 -7.42
CA PHE A 36 -3.79 1.62 -7.07
C PHE A 36 -3.51 0.39 -6.21
N ASP A 37 -2.70 -0.51 -6.77
CA ASP A 37 -2.41 -1.83 -6.21
C ASP A 37 -1.80 -1.74 -4.80
N GLU A 38 -1.83 -2.86 -4.11
CA GLU A 38 -1.24 -3.03 -2.78
C GLU A 38 0.27 -2.83 -2.82
N HIS A 39 0.78 -1.94 -1.98
CA HIS A 39 2.21 -1.64 -1.90
C HIS A 39 2.58 -1.02 -0.55
N THR A 40 3.88 -0.92 -0.29
CA THR A 40 4.47 -0.11 0.76
C THR A 40 5.15 1.12 0.16
N ASP A 41 5.35 2.15 0.96
CA ASP A 41 6.13 3.31 0.56
C ASP A 41 7.61 3.15 0.94
N THR A 42 8.49 3.38 -0.03
CA THR A 42 9.92 3.59 0.21
C THR A 42 10.14 4.99 0.79
N SER A 43 9.68 5.20 2.01
CA SER A 43 9.76 6.40 2.83
C SER A 43 10.13 6.01 4.28
N MET A 44 10.41 7.00 5.13
CA MET A 44 10.41 6.81 6.59
C MET A 44 8.97 6.81 7.11
N LEU A 45 8.25 7.87 6.74
CA LEU A 45 6.85 8.09 7.07
C LEU A 45 6.14 8.63 5.83
N THR A 46 4.87 8.30 5.70
CA THR A 46 3.96 8.96 4.76
C THR A 46 2.87 9.64 5.56
N LEU A 47 2.57 10.90 5.21
CA LEU A 47 1.54 11.71 5.84
C LEU A 47 0.57 12.17 4.78
N SER A 48 -0.73 12.10 5.04
CA SER A 48 -1.73 12.50 4.06
C SER A 48 -3.00 13.00 4.76
N PRO A 49 -3.54 14.17 4.37
CA PRO A 49 -4.83 14.61 4.87
C PRO A 49 -5.91 13.58 4.51
N LEU A 50 -6.80 13.28 5.46
CA LEU A 50 -7.94 12.40 5.16
C LEU A 50 -8.87 13.06 4.14
N SER A 51 -9.52 12.26 3.30
CA SER A 51 -10.60 12.68 2.43
C SER A 51 -11.91 11.92 2.73
N PRO A 52 -12.57 12.17 3.88
CA PRO A 52 -13.77 11.41 4.29
C PRO A 52 -14.95 11.52 3.33
N LEU A 53 -15.03 12.62 2.56
CA LEU A 53 -16.10 12.85 1.58
C LEU A 53 -16.00 11.93 0.35
N SER A 54 -14.81 11.40 0.06
CA SER A 54 -14.58 10.51 -1.08
C SER A 54 -13.66 9.37 -0.66
N PRO A 55 -14.12 8.48 0.25
CA PRO A 55 -13.29 7.49 0.88
C PRO A 55 -12.83 6.44 -0.13
N ALA A 56 -11.54 6.18 -0.15
CA ALA A 56 -10.93 5.25 -1.11
C ALA A 56 -9.64 4.61 -0.60
N LEU A 57 -8.98 5.22 0.39
CA LEU A 57 -7.77 4.66 0.95
C LEU A 57 -8.09 3.50 1.89
N GLN A 58 -7.38 2.39 1.69
CA GLN A 58 -7.39 1.27 2.61
C GLN A 58 -5.97 0.96 3.08
N LEU A 59 -5.82 0.78 4.39
CA LEU A 59 -4.60 0.27 5.02
C LEU A 59 -4.83 -1.18 5.44
N ARG A 60 -3.84 -2.05 5.28
CA ARG A 60 -3.95 -3.44 5.75
C ARG A 60 -3.91 -3.45 7.28
N ASP A 61 -4.87 -4.14 7.89
CA ASP A 61 -4.88 -4.34 9.33
C ASP A 61 -3.78 -5.34 9.70
N THR A 62 -2.89 -4.97 10.63
CA THR A 62 -1.84 -5.87 11.13
C THR A 62 -2.23 -6.57 12.43
N SER A 63 -3.38 -6.22 13.01
CA SER A 63 -3.94 -6.88 14.20
C SER A 63 -4.78 -8.11 13.87
N ASP A 64 -5.27 -8.19 12.63
CA ASP A 64 -5.97 -9.35 12.10
C ASP A 64 -4.98 -10.25 11.36
N GLU A 65 -4.93 -11.53 11.75
CA GLU A 65 -4.02 -12.52 11.13
C GLU A 65 -4.49 -12.97 9.74
N THR A 66 -5.70 -12.58 9.33
CA THR A 66 -6.19 -12.85 7.97
C THR A 66 -5.60 -11.84 6.98
N ALA A 67 -5.07 -12.34 5.87
CA ALA A 67 -4.44 -11.51 4.84
C ALA A 67 -5.39 -10.51 4.15
N ASP A 68 -6.70 -10.61 4.40
CA ASP A 68 -7.76 -9.87 3.72
C ASP A 68 -8.40 -8.76 4.58
N ALA A 69 -7.86 -8.47 5.77
CA ALA A 69 -8.37 -7.42 6.63
C ALA A 69 -7.87 -6.03 6.21
N TRP A 70 -8.80 -5.16 5.80
CA TRP A 70 -8.53 -3.80 5.33
C TRP A 70 -9.27 -2.77 6.17
N LEU A 71 -8.54 -1.78 6.68
CA LEU A 71 -9.06 -0.63 7.40
C LEU A 71 -9.39 0.50 6.41
N HIS A 72 -10.66 0.92 6.41
CA HIS A 72 -11.11 2.14 5.73
C HIS A 72 -10.84 3.35 6.62
N VAL A 73 -9.62 3.89 6.56
CA VAL A 73 -9.18 4.96 7.47
C VAL A 73 -10.04 6.21 7.43
N GLU A 74 -10.52 6.57 6.25
CA GLU A 74 -11.40 7.72 6.01
C GLU A 74 -12.84 7.49 6.51
N ALA A 75 -13.21 6.24 6.87
CA ALA A 75 -14.51 5.86 7.40
C ALA A 75 -14.47 5.47 8.89
N LEU A 76 -13.34 5.66 9.56
CA LEU A 76 -13.21 5.40 10.99
C LEU A 76 -14.09 6.38 11.79
N SER A 77 -14.67 5.88 12.88
CA SER A 77 -15.50 6.71 13.76
C SER A 77 -14.67 7.88 14.33
N GLY A 78 -15.13 9.10 14.08
CA GLY A 78 -14.48 10.32 14.55
C GLY A 78 -13.43 10.90 13.59
N ALA A 79 -13.15 10.25 12.47
CA ALA A 79 -12.32 10.82 11.41
C ALA A 79 -13.00 12.03 10.75
N THR A 80 -12.25 13.10 10.55
CA THR A 80 -12.69 14.36 9.95
C THR A 80 -11.73 14.79 8.84
N GLU A 81 -12.15 15.76 8.02
CA GLU A 81 -11.33 16.36 6.97
C GLU A 81 -10.09 17.13 7.48
N ASN A 82 -10.02 17.37 8.79
CA ASN A 82 -8.88 18.04 9.44
C ASN A 82 -7.84 17.05 9.98
N ASP A 83 -8.13 15.76 9.90
CA ASP A 83 -7.21 14.72 10.36
C ASP A 83 -6.19 14.35 9.29
N VAL A 84 -5.05 13.84 9.75
CA VAL A 84 -3.93 13.41 8.91
C VAL A 84 -3.63 11.96 9.24
N GLU A 85 -3.70 11.09 8.23
CA GLU A 85 -3.19 9.73 8.36
C GLU A 85 -1.66 9.75 8.34
N VAL A 86 -1.05 8.94 9.20
CA VAL A 86 0.40 8.78 9.26
C VAL A 86 0.70 7.31 9.31
N HIS A 87 1.54 6.83 8.38
CA HIS A 87 1.97 5.44 8.37
C HIS A 87 3.47 5.29 8.12
N ALA A 88 4.01 4.17 8.59
CA ALA A 88 5.42 3.82 8.45
C ALA A 88 5.74 3.33 7.04
N GLY A 89 6.88 3.76 6.52
CA GLY A 89 7.46 3.26 5.27
C GLY A 89 8.62 2.28 5.50
N ASP A 90 9.17 1.77 4.40
CA ASP A 90 10.20 0.72 4.40
C ASP A 90 11.47 1.08 5.19
N PHE A 91 11.88 2.36 5.19
CA PHE A 91 13.07 2.79 5.93
C PHE A 91 12.86 2.65 7.44
N LEU A 92 11.70 3.05 7.95
CA LEU A 92 11.42 2.97 9.38
C LEU A 92 11.29 1.51 9.81
N ALA A 93 10.59 0.70 9.01
CA ALA A 93 10.44 -0.73 9.24
C ALA A 93 11.81 -1.44 9.30
N PHE A 94 12.68 -1.16 8.33
CA PHE A 94 14.04 -1.69 8.30
C PHE A 94 14.83 -1.27 9.55
N LEU A 95 14.91 0.03 9.83
CA LEU A 95 15.70 0.54 10.96
C LEU A 95 15.22 0.01 12.31
N THR A 96 13.93 -0.33 12.42
CA THR A 96 13.29 -0.74 13.68
C THR A 96 12.99 -2.24 13.75
N LYS A 97 13.56 -3.05 12.84
CA LYS A 97 13.33 -4.50 12.78
C LYS A 97 11.84 -4.84 12.86
N ASP A 98 11.05 -4.14 12.05
CA ASP A 98 9.58 -4.25 11.97
C ASP A 98 8.84 -3.98 13.29
N TYR A 99 9.46 -3.32 14.27
CA TYR A 99 8.73 -2.79 15.42
C TYR A 99 7.66 -1.77 14.98
N PHE A 100 8.01 -0.95 13.98
CA PHE A 100 7.05 -0.19 13.20
C PHE A 100 6.99 -0.78 11.78
N PRO A 101 6.09 -1.75 11.51
CA PRO A 101 6.05 -2.42 10.22
C PRO A 101 5.64 -1.44 9.11
N ALA A 102 6.20 -1.62 7.92
CA ALA A 102 5.82 -0.81 6.76
C ALA A 102 4.34 -1.06 6.42
N CYS A 103 3.57 0.02 6.29
CA CYS A 103 2.15 -0.08 6.07
C CYS A 103 1.85 -0.47 4.62
N VAL A 104 1.22 -1.63 4.45
CA VAL A 104 0.67 -2.04 3.16
C VAL A 104 -0.65 -1.31 2.96
N HIS A 105 -0.79 -0.64 1.84
CA HIS A 105 -1.97 0.15 1.54
C HIS A 105 -2.33 0.07 0.05
N ARG A 106 -3.60 0.37 -0.25
CA ARG A 106 -4.14 0.40 -1.61
C ARG A 106 -5.19 1.50 -1.75
N VAL A 107 -5.52 1.85 -2.99
CA VAL A 107 -6.58 2.82 -3.28
C VAL A 107 -7.66 2.16 -4.13
N LEU A 108 -8.90 2.21 -3.63
CA LEU A 108 -10.09 1.80 -4.35
C LEU A 108 -10.57 2.92 -5.27
N ARG A 109 -11.38 2.57 -6.27
CA ARG A 109 -12.09 3.56 -7.06
C ARG A 109 -13.02 4.38 -6.15
N PRO A 110 -12.93 5.72 -6.13
CA PRO A 110 -13.90 6.56 -5.42
C PRO A 110 -15.30 6.34 -5.97
N THR A 111 -16.29 6.30 -5.08
CA THR A 111 -17.71 6.19 -5.45
C THR A 111 -18.32 7.54 -5.84
N ASP A 112 -17.76 8.64 -5.36
CA ASP A 112 -18.18 10.00 -5.73
C ASP A 112 -17.87 10.27 -7.21
N PRO A 113 -18.85 10.69 -8.04
CA PRO A 113 -18.62 11.10 -9.42
C PRO A 113 -17.57 12.19 -9.62
N LEU A 114 -17.38 13.08 -8.64
CA LEU A 114 -16.36 14.13 -8.67
C LEU A 114 -14.94 13.57 -8.51
N GLY A 115 -14.80 12.32 -8.05
CA GLY A 115 -13.53 11.69 -7.79
C GLY A 115 -12.94 12.05 -6.43
N ARG A 116 -11.64 11.82 -6.27
CA ARG A 116 -10.87 12.04 -5.03
C ARG A 116 -9.55 12.73 -5.35
N ILE A 117 -9.19 13.74 -4.57
CA ILE A 117 -7.84 14.30 -4.54
C ILE A 117 -7.15 13.82 -3.26
N SER A 118 -5.99 13.19 -3.40
CA SER A 118 -5.12 12.83 -2.27
C SER A 118 -3.80 13.58 -2.35
N ILE A 119 -3.27 14.01 -1.20
CA ILE A 119 -2.06 14.83 -1.13
C ILE A 119 -1.01 14.21 -0.20
N PRO A 120 -0.51 12.99 -0.47
CA PRO A 120 0.46 12.37 0.42
C PRO A 120 1.85 13.00 0.32
N LEU A 121 2.42 13.33 1.48
CA LEU A 121 3.81 13.69 1.68
C LEU A 121 4.61 12.46 2.10
N LEU A 122 5.48 12.00 1.20
CA LEU A 122 6.41 10.92 1.48
C LEU A 122 7.68 11.51 2.08
N MET A 123 7.88 11.35 3.39
CA MET A 123 9.09 11.79 4.07
C MET A 123 10.23 10.81 3.82
N ARG A 124 11.22 11.22 3.03
CA ARG A 124 12.35 10.36 2.66
C ARG A 124 13.66 10.85 3.28
N PRO A 125 14.56 9.93 3.65
CA PRO A 125 15.90 10.33 4.03
C PRO A 125 16.64 10.87 2.81
N ARG A 126 17.59 11.78 3.06
CA ARG A 126 18.44 12.34 2.01
C ARG A 126 19.30 11.24 1.36
N PRO A 127 19.32 11.09 0.02
CA PRO A 127 20.02 10.01 -0.68
C PRO A 127 21.52 9.93 -0.35
N GLU A 128 22.17 11.08 -0.21
CA GLU A 128 23.59 11.24 0.09
C GLU A 128 23.94 11.06 1.57
N HIS A 129 22.94 10.98 2.45
CA HIS A 129 23.19 10.76 3.87
C HIS A 129 23.68 9.33 4.10
N GLU A 130 24.79 9.20 4.81
CA GLU A 130 25.26 7.93 5.35
C GLU A 130 24.56 7.67 6.68
N LEU A 131 23.92 6.51 6.78
CA LEU A 131 23.31 6.04 8.02
C LEU A 131 24.40 5.66 9.02
N ASP A 132 24.23 6.12 10.25
CA ASP A 132 25.00 5.69 11.42
C ASP A 132 24.05 5.58 12.61
N THR A 133 23.67 4.35 12.97
CA THR A 133 22.78 4.11 14.10
C THR A 133 23.52 3.88 15.43
N ARG A 134 24.84 3.67 15.39
CA ARG A 134 25.65 3.37 16.58
C ARG A 134 25.53 4.42 17.70
N PRO A 135 25.44 5.74 17.41
CA PRO A 135 25.24 6.73 18.46
C PRO A 135 23.90 6.62 19.21
N PHE A 136 22.90 5.95 18.62
CA PHE A 136 21.56 5.81 19.20
C PHE A 136 21.37 4.51 19.99
N ASP A 137 22.32 3.59 19.91
CA ASP A 137 22.39 2.38 20.75
C ASP A 137 23.85 2.01 21.02
N PRO A 138 24.58 2.82 21.81
CA PRO A 138 26.01 2.64 22.03
C PRO A 138 26.37 1.32 22.71
N GLU A 139 25.46 0.77 23.51
CA GLU A 139 25.65 -0.49 24.24
C GLU A 139 25.13 -1.71 23.44
N GLY A 140 24.50 -1.50 22.28
CA GLY A 140 23.93 -2.57 21.46
C GLY A 140 22.78 -3.32 22.14
N VAL A 141 22.10 -2.70 23.12
CA VAL A 141 21.05 -3.35 23.93
C VAL A 141 19.67 -3.21 23.30
N ASN A 142 19.50 -2.30 22.34
CA ASN A 142 18.23 -2.11 21.65
C ASN A 142 18.01 -3.22 20.62
N THR A 143 17.32 -4.27 21.05
CA THR A 143 16.97 -5.40 20.21
C THR A 143 16.16 -5.03 18.96
N ARG A 144 15.50 -3.87 18.93
CA ARG A 144 14.67 -3.37 17.81
C ARG A 144 15.42 -2.44 16.87
N LEU A 145 16.52 -1.82 17.26
CA LEU A 145 17.29 -0.98 16.35
C LEU A 145 18.22 -1.84 15.50
N VAL A 146 18.27 -1.60 14.19
CA VAL A 146 19.31 -2.17 13.33
C VAL A 146 20.60 -1.38 13.54
N GLU A 147 21.68 -2.10 13.85
CA GLU A 147 23.03 -1.55 13.77
C GLU A 147 23.42 -1.43 12.30
N VAL A 148 23.59 -0.20 11.82
CA VAL A 148 24.01 0.12 10.45
C VAL A 148 24.97 1.29 10.50
N TYR A 149 26.04 1.18 9.71
CA TYR A 149 27.05 2.22 9.58
C TYR A 149 27.62 2.22 8.15
N GLY A 150 27.87 3.41 7.60
CA GLY A 150 28.54 3.58 6.31
C GLY A 150 27.68 3.22 5.10
N VAL A 151 26.37 3.01 5.29
CA VAL A 151 25.43 2.74 4.20
C VAL A 151 24.73 4.04 3.81
N ARG A 152 24.81 4.42 2.54
CA ARG A 152 24.07 5.59 2.04
C ARG A 152 22.59 5.27 1.87
N CYS A 153 21.74 6.21 2.24
CA CYS A 153 20.29 6.09 2.08
C CYS A 153 19.86 5.82 0.64
N ARG A 154 20.59 6.34 -0.37
CA ARG A 154 20.34 6.02 -1.78
C ARG A 154 20.45 4.53 -2.08
N ASP A 155 21.48 3.90 -1.54
CA ASP A 155 21.80 2.51 -1.84
C ASP A 155 20.79 1.59 -1.13
N LEU A 156 20.38 1.95 0.09
CA LEU A 156 19.28 1.29 0.80
C LEU A 156 17.91 1.50 0.13
N GLY A 157 17.63 2.72 -0.35
CA GLY A 157 16.39 3.02 -1.09
C GLY A 157 16.25 2.17 -2.36
N ARG A 158 17.33 1.98 -3.12
CA ARG A 158 17.35 1.08 -4.28
C ARG A 158 17.02 -0.36 -3.92
N LEU A 159 17.51 -0.84 -2.78
CA LEU A 159 17.19 -2.18 -2.28
C LEU A 159 15.68 -2.33 -2.02
N PHE A 160 15.07 -1.31 -1.41
CA PHE A 160 13.63 -1.29 -1.14
C PHE A 160 12.80 -1.19 -2.42
N ASP A 161 13.18 -0.35 -3.37
CA ASP A 161 12.51 -0.25 -4.68
C ASP A 161 12.52 -1.61 -5.41
N VAL A 162 13.66 -2.32 -5.39
CA VAL A 162 13.77 -3.66 -6.00
C VAL A 162 12.90 -4.68 -5.26
N ARG A 163 12.87 -4.65 -3.92
CA ARG A 163 12.02 -5.52 -3.11
C ARG A 163 10.53 -5.27 -3.38
N GLY A 164 10.12 -4.00 -3.40
CA GLY A 164 8.74 -3.59 -3.71
C GLY A 164 8.33 -4.04 -5.11
N ASN A 165 9.19 -3.83 -6.11
CA ASN A 165 8.92 -4.29 -7.48
C ASN A 165 8.76 -5.82 -7.55
N ARG A 166 9.59 -6.59 -6.83
CA ARG A 166 9.46 -8.05 -6.80
C ARG A 166 8.11 -8.48 -6.19
N LEU A 167 7.72 -7.88 -5.07
CA LEU A 167 6.43 -8.16 -4.41
C LEU A 167 5.24 -7.84 -5.33
N LEU A 168 5.28 -6.71 -6.02
CA LEU A 168 4.25 -6.33 -7.00
C LEU A 168 4.13 -7.34 -8.15
N HIS A 169 5.25 -7.87 -8.65
CA HIS A 169 5.24 -8.88 -9.69
C HIS A 169 4.66 -10.22 -9.20
N GLU A 170 5.03 -10.65 -7.99
CA GLU A 170 4.50 -11.86 -7.35
C GLU A 170 2.99 -11.77 -7.14
N HIS A 171 2.48 -10.63 -6.63
CA HIS A 171 1.04 -10.40 -6.45
C HIS A 171 0.27 -10.43 -7.78
N ARG A 172 0.75 -9.71 -8.80
CA ARG A 172 0.09 -9.70 -10.12
C ARG A 172 0.05 -11.09 -10.75
N ALA A 173 1.07 -11.92 -10.51
CA ALA A 173 1.07 -13.30 -10.96
C ALA A 173 0.03 -14.14 -10.22
N ALA A 174 -0.11 -13.96 -8.89
CA ALA A 174 -1.11 -14.63 -8.08
C ALA A 174 -2.54 -14.22 -8.48
N ASP A 175 -2.81 -12.93 -8.67
CA ASP A 175 -4.11 -12.40 -9.10
C ASP A 175 -4.51 -12.97 -10.46
N LYS A 176 -3.57 -12.99 -11.41
CA LYS A 176 -3.79 -13.60 -12.73
C LYS A 176 -4.12 -15.09 -12.60
N ALA A 177 -3.37 -15.83 -11.78
CA ALA A 177 -3.62 -17.25 -11.56
C ALA A 177 -5.00 -17.51 -10.93
N GLU A 178 -5.44 -16.66 -10.00
CA GLU A 178 -6.77 -16.74 -9.41
C GLU A 178 -7.87 -16.38 -10.40
N GLN A 179 -7.70 -15.33 -11.21
CA GLN A 179 -8.65 -14.97 -12.27
C GLN A 179 -8.82 -16.12 -13.27
N GLU A 180 -7.71 -16.75 -13.69
CA GLU A 180 -7.74 -17.93 -14.53
C GLU A 180 -8.45 -19.11 -13.86
N ARG A 181 -8.22 -19.34 -12.56
CA ARG A 181 -8.92 -20.37 -11.78
C ARG A 181 -10.44 -20.12 -11.75
N LYS A 182 -10.86 -18.88 -11.48
CA LYS A 182 -12.27 -18.47 -11.46
C LYS A 182 -12.91 -18.61 -12.85
N ALA A 183 -12.20 -18.23 -13.91
CA ALA A 183 -12.66 -18.39 -15.29
C ALA A 183 -12.84 -19.88 -15.67
N ARG A 184 -11.87 -20.74 -15.34
CA ARG A 184 -11.98 -22.20 -15.54
C ARG A 184 -13.17 -22.79 -14.79
N ALA A 185 -13.36 -22.41 -13.52
CA ALA A 185 -14.49 -22.87 -12.71
C ALA A 185 -15.85 -22.38 -13.25
N LYS A 186 -15.90 -21.19 -13.85
CA LYS A 186 -17.11 -20.66 -14.51
C LYS A 186 -17.43 -21.46 -15.78
N SER A 187 -16.45 -21.64 -16.65
CA SER A 187 -16.59 -22.43 -17.89
C SER A 187 -17.02 -23.87 -17.61
N PHE A 188 -16.44 -24.51 -16.58
CA PHE A 188 -16.84 -25.85 -16.15
C PHE A 188 -18.32 -25.90 -15.72
N ARG A 189 -18.76 -24.94 -14.89
CA ARG A 189 -20.16 -24.83 -14.44
C ARG A 189 -21.13 -24.60 -15.61
N GLU A 190 -20.74 -23.79 -16.60
CA GLU A 190 -21.53 -23.55 -17.80
C GLU A 190 -21.66 -24.83 -18.66
N SER A 191 -20.58 -25.60 -18.82
CA SER A 191 -20.63 -26.87 -19.57
C SER A 191 -21.52 -27.92 -18.89
N MET A 192 -21.47 -28.01 -17.55
CA MET A 192 -22.33 -28.92 -16.78
C MET A 192 -23.81 -28.55 -16.87
N LYS A 193 -24.12 -27.24 -16.89
CA LYS A 193 -25.50 -26.77 -17.12
C LYS A 193 -25.98 -27.07 -18.55
N ALA A 194 -25.12 -26.92 -19.55
CA ALA A 194 -25.45 -27.22 -20.95
C ALA A 194 -25.70 -28.73 -21.15
N GLY A 195 -24.84 -29.59 -20.60
CA GLY A 195 -25.00 -31.05 -20.68
C GLY A 195 -26.28 -31.56 -20.00
N ARG A 196 -26.69 -30.92 -18.90
CA ARG A 196 -27.94 -31.26 -18.19
C ARG A 196 -29.20 -30.83 -18.95
N LYS A 197 -29.11 -29.81 -19.82
CA LYS A 197 -30.22 -29.35 -20.66
C LYS A 197 -30.44 -30.27 -21.86
N VAL A 198 -29.35 -30.73 -22.49
CA VAL A 198 -29.42 -31.70 -23.60
C VAL A 198 -30.03 -33.04 -23.15
N ALA A 199 -29.73 -33.48 -21.91
CA ALA A 199 -30.29 -34.70 -21.34
C ALA A 199 -31.79 -34.60 -20.96
N CYS A 200 -32.35 -33.38 -20.80
CA CYS A 200 -33.78 -33.19 -20.55
C CYS A 200 -34.60 -32.99 -21.83
N ASP A 201 -33.97 -32.58 -22.93
CA ASP A 201 -34.64 -32.37 -24.23
C ASP A 201 -34.66 -33.63 -25.11
N SER A 202 -34.18 -34.78 -24.59
CA SER A 202 -34.10 -36.07 -25.30
C SER A 202 -35.03 -37.16 -24.77
N ASP A 203 -35.98 -36.80 -23.88
CA ASP A 203 -37.10 -37.65 -23.43
C ASP A 203 -38.43 -37.18 -24.04
#